data_AF-A0A1V5TDY1-F1
#
_entry.id   AF-A0A1V5TDY1-F1
#
_cell.length_a   1.000
_cell.length_b   1.000
_cell.length_c   1.000
_cell.angle_alpha   90.00
_cell.angle_beta   90.00
_cell.angle_gamma   90.00
#
_symmetry.space_group_name_H-M   'P 1'
#
loop_
_entity.id
_entity.type
_entity.pdbx_description
1 polymer ?
#
loop_
_entity_poly.entity_id
_entity_poly.type
_entity_poly.pdbx_seq_one_letter_code
_entity_poly.pdbx_strand_id
1 'polypeptide(L)'
;MKLLVFVLSATALMLFYSCEDSDSNYFPKVYKYTSYDSTGNKIIAGYLWIDNIDSSKVKGRWQFNLISDCENIGPQIGHGNFEGTVNMLGTLSLNLNPGMLDNNVLLDCSMRLPYRIDGRWSYVGISGVINWGGLKGEQLR
;
A
#
# COMPACT_ATOMS: atom_id res chain seq x y z
N MET A 1 -61.73 15.81 -6.25
CA MET A 1 -60.89 15.44 -5.09
C MET A 1 -60.24 14.05 -5.18
N LYS A 2 -59.92 13.54 -6.38
CA LYS A 2 -59.20 12.26 -6.58
C LYS A 2 -58.03 12.33 -7.58
N LEU A 3 -57.79 13.50 -8.17
CA LEU A 3 -56.73 13.70 -9.18
C LEU A 3 -55.49 14.41 -8.63
N LEU A 4 -55.50 14.82 -7.35
CA LEU A 4 -54.42 15.59 -6.73
C LEU A 4 -53.53 14.75 -5.79
N VAL A 5 -53.89 13.48 -5.56
CA VAL A 5 -53.16 12.58 -4.64
C VAL A 5 -52.15 11.70 -5.36
N PHE A 6 -52.28 11.50 -6.68
CA PHE A 6 -51.35 10.66 -7.43
C PHE A 6 -50.03 11.36 -7.81
N VAL A 7 -49.96 12.69 -7.76
CA VAL A 7 -48.74 13.44 -8.08
C VAL A 7 -47.76 13.47 -6.89
N LEU A 8 -48.22 13.24 -5.66
CA LEU A 8 -47.37 13.26 -4.46
C LEU A 8 -46.58 11.95 -4.21
N SER A 9 -46.88 10.87 -4.93
CA SER A 9 -46.22 9.57 -4.72
C SER A 9 -44.99 9.36 -5.61
N ALA A 10 -44.87 10.07 -6.73
CA ALA A 10 -43.80 9.86 -7.71
C ALA A 10 -42.51 10.66 -7.42
N THR A 11 -42.54 11.63 -6.51
CA THR A 11 -41.40 12.52 -6.21
C THR A 11 -40.59 12.13 -4.96
N ALA A 12 -40.94 11.04 -4.29
CA ALA A 12 -40.26 10.60 -3.06
C ALA A 12 -39.12 9.57 -3.30
N LEU A 13 -38.86 9.17 -4.56
CA LEU A 13 -37.87 8.13 -4.88
C LEU A 13 -36.65 8.64 -5.68
N MET A 14 -36.28 9.92 -5.49
CA MET A 14 -35.17 10.57 -6.21
C MET A 14 -34.14 11.21 -5.27
N LEU A 15 -34.00 10.74 -4.02
CA LEU A 15 -33.14 11.40 -3.02
C LEU A 15 -31.93 10.61 -2.51
N PHE A 16 -31.55 9.48 -3.10
CA PHE A 16 -30.31 8.79 -2.69
C PHE A 16 -29.50 8.22 -3.85
N TYR A 17 -29.23 9.04 -4.87
CA TYR A 17 -27.94 8.95 -5.55
C TYR A 17 -27.06 10.07 -4.99
N SER A 18 -26.64 9.90 -3.73
CA SER A 18 -25.42 10.57 -3.29
C SER A 18 -24.30 9.86 -4.02
N CYS A 19 -23.92 10.39 -5.18
CA CYS A 19 -22.63 10.11 -5.76
C CYS A 19 -21.63 10.71 -4.76
N GLU A 20 -21.21 9.91 -3.79
CA GLU A 20 -20.05 10.25 -2.99
C GLU A 20 -18.88 10.24 -3.96
N ASP A 21 -18.42 11.42 -4.35
CA ASP A 21 -17.15 11.59 -5.06
C ASP A 21 -16.07 11.07 -4.11
N SER A 22 -15.77 9.78 -4.20
CA SER A 22 -14.60 9.24 -3.56
C SER A 22 -13.43 9.82 -4.33
N ASP A 23 -12.73 10.77 -3.71
CA ASP A 23 -11.51 11.40 -4.17
C ASP A 23 -10.45 10.32 -4.44
N SER A 24 -10.53 9.70 -5.62
CA SER A 24 -9.82 8.46 -5.94
C SER A 24 -8.30 8.66 -6.15
N ASN A 25 -7.83 9.91 -6.06
CA ASN A 25 -6.45 10.32 -6.30
C ASN A 25 -5.85 11.22 -5.20
N TYR A 26 -6.42 11.27 -3.99
CA TYR A 26 -5.79 12.04 -2.91
C TYR A 26 -4.52 11.34 -2.40
N PHE A 27 -3.40 12.04 -2.51
CA PHE A 27 -2.11 11.67 -1.92
C PHE A 27 -1.67 12.75 -0.93
N PRO A 28 -0.91 12.41 0.12
CA PRO A 28 -0.26 11.12 0.35
C PRO A 28 -1.18 10.03 0.94
N LYS A 29 -0.94 8.77 0.59
CA LYS A 29 -1.55 7.61 1.26
C LYS A 29 -0.57 7.05 2.28
N VAL A 30 -0.98 6.98 3.55
CA VAL A 30 -0.13 6.49 4.63
C VAL A 30 -0.58 5.09 5.06
N TYR A 31 0.32 4.12 5.08
CA TYR A 31 0.06 2.77 5.56
C TYR A 31 0.82 2.49 6.85
N LYS A 32 0.13 1.98 7.86
CA LYS A 32 0.76 1.31 9.00
C LYS A 32 1.31 -0.02 8.54
N TYR A 33 2.63 -0.10 8.39
CA TYR A 33 3.36 -1.21 7.80
C TYR A 33 3.78 -2.24 8.87
N THR A 34 3.76 -3.51 8.50
CA THR A 34 4.32 -4.61 9.28
C THR A 34 4.90 -5.64 8.33
N SER A 35 6.12 -6.10 8.59
CA SER A 35 6.70 -7.25 7.90
C SER A 35 6.98 -8.41 8.83
N TYR A 36 7.07 -9.58 8.23
CA TYR A 36 7.23 -10.87 8.87
C TYR A 36 8.39 -11.63 8.23
N ASP A 37 9.07 -12.50 8.96
CA ASP A 37 10.00 -13.47 8.38
C ASP A 37 9.26 -14.56 7.57
N SER A 38 10.01 -15.49 6.97
CA SER A 38 9.47 -16.61 6.21
C SER A 38 8.64 -17.61 7.04
N THR A 39 8.73 -17.56 8.37
CA THR A 39 7.97 -18.40 9.31
C THR A 39 6.74 -17.70 9.87
N GLY A 40 6.56 -16.41 9.59
CA GLY A 40 5.43 -15.61 10.02
C GLY A 40 5.66 -14.83 11.32
N ASN A 41 6.88 -14.80 11.88
CA ASN A 41 7.17 -13.94 13.03
C ASN A 41 7.27 -12.49 12.58
N LYS A 42 6.70 -11.57 13.35
CA LYS A 42 6.80 -10.13 13.08
C LYS A 42 8.24 -9.65 13.31
N ILE A 43 8.83 -8.96 12.33
CA ILE A 43 10.21 -8.47 12.41
C ILE A 43 10.31 -6.95 12.34
N ILE A 44 9.47 -6.27 11.55
CA ILE A 44 9.52 -4.81 11.37
C ILE A 44 8.11 -4.23 11.49
N ALA A 45 8.02 -3.02 12.03
CA ALA A 45 6.83 -2.19 11.95
C ALA A 45 7.17 -0.72 11.75
N GLY A 46 6.25 0.02 11.14
CA GLY A 46 6.43 1.45 10.91
C GLY A 46 5.39 1.99 9.95
N TYR A 47 5.81 2.91 9.09
CA TYR A 47 4.94 3.61 8.16
C TYR A 47 5.53 3.65 6.75
N LEU A 48 4.65 3.47 5.77
CA LEU A 48 4.94 3.60 4.34
C LEU A 48 4.03 4.70 3.78
N TRP A 49 4.62 5.73 3.19
CA TRP A 49 3.92 6.84 2.55
C TRP A 49 4.03 6.69 1.04
N ILE A 50 2.91 6.54 0.36
CA ILE A 50 2.86 6.76 -1.09
C ILE A 50 2.63 8.25 -1.29
N ASP A 51 3.64 8.95 -1.79
CA ASP A 51 3.58 10.41 -1.98
C ASP A 51 3.01 10.77 -3.36
N ASN A 52 3.22 9.92 -4.38
CA ASN A 52 2.73 10.15 -5.74
C ASN A 52 2.57 8.84 -6.53
N ILE A 53 1.54 8.78 -7.37
CA ILE A 53 1.43 7.83 -8.49
C ILE A 53 1.25 8.63 -9.78
N ASP A 54 2.14 8.43 -10.74
CA ASP A 54 2.09 9.04 -12.08
C ASP A 54 2.12 7.94 -13.14
N SER A 55 0.99 7.75 -13.81
CA SER A 55 0.76 6.65 -14.74
C SER A 55 1.05 5.28 -14.10
N SER A 56 2.20 4.67 -14.41
CA SER A 56 2.65 3.40 -13.85
C SER A 56 3.77 3.53 -12.83
N LYS A 57 4.25 4.74 -12.54
CA LYS A 57 5.34 4.99 -11.60
C LYS A 57 4.77 5.35 -10.23
N VAL A 58 5.37 4.81 -9.19
CA VAL A 58 5.04 5.15 -7.80
C VAL A 58 6.29 5.57 -7.05
N LYS A 59 6.16 6.64 -6.25
CA LYS A 59 7.23 7.14 -5.40
C LYS A 59 6.69 7.41 -4.00
N GLY A 60 7.58 7.31 -3.03
CA GLY A 60 7.21 7.60 -1.66
C GLY A 60 8.35 7.45 -0.67
N ARG A 61 7.96 7.38 0.60
CA ARG A 61 8.86 7.34 1.76
C ARG A 61 8.51 6.20 2.69
N TRP A 62 9.45 5.83 3.53
CA TRP A 62 9.24 4.84 4.57
C TRP A 62 10.00 5.22 5.84
N GLN A 63 9.49 4.74 6.97
CA GLN A 63 10.13 4.81 8.27
C GLN A 63 9.80 3.55 9.04
N PHE A 64 10.79 2.71 9.27
CA PHE A 64 10.66 1.35 9.76
C PHE A 64 11.55 1.12 10.98
N ASN A 65 11.02 0.43 11.97
CA ASN A 65 11.74 0.03 13.17
C ASN A 65 11.76 -1.49 13.27
N LEU A 66 12.91 -2.01 13.72
CA LEU A 66 13.05 -3.42 14.08
C LEU A 66 12.23 -3.69 15.35
N ILE A 67 11.42 -4.76 15.33
CA ILE A 67 10.57 -5.19 16.43
C ILE A 67 11.07 -6.50 17.03
N SER A 68 11.74 -7.33 16.24
CA SER A 68 12.41 -8.55 16.69
C SER A 68 13.65 -8.82 15.84
N ASP A 69 14.62 -9.53 16.41
CA ASP A 69 15.85 -9.86 15.71
C ASP A 69 15.58 -10.79 14.53
N CYS A 70 16.07 -10.39 13.36
CA CYS A 70 16.03 -11.20 12.15
C CYS A 70 17.27 -10.86 11.33
N GLU A 71 18.05 -11.88 10.98
CA GLU A 71 19.27 -11.69 10.20
C GLU A 71 18.95 -11.44 8.73
N ASN A 72 19.87 -10.78 8.03
CA ASN A 72 19.82 -10.63 6.58
C ASN A 72 18.52 -9.99 6.07
N ILE A 73 18.04 -8.95 6.72
CA ILE A 73 16.85 -8.21 6.28
C ILE A 73 17.19 -7.07 5.31
N GLY A 74 18.46 -6.79 5.05
CA GLY A 74 18.86 -5.68 4.19
C GLY A 74 18.55 -4.30 4.79
N PRO A 75 18.78 -3.21 4.04
CA PRO A 75 18.64 -1.83 4.51
C PRO A 75 17.17 -1.36 4.57
N GLN A 76 16.35 -1.99 5.41
CA GLN A 76 14.93 -1.68 5.60
C GLN A 76 14.57 -1.25 7.04
N ILE A 77 15.54 -0.74 7.80
CA ILE A 77 15.33 -0.11 9.12
C ILE A 77 15.79 1.34 9.03
N GLY A 78 15.14 2.23 9.76
CA GLY A 78 15.41 3.67 9.74
C GLY A 78 14.38 4.38 8.90
N HIS A 79 14.83 5.17 7.93
CA HIS A 79 13.96 5.90 7.01
C HIS A 79 14.60 6.00 5.63
N GLY A 80 13.78 6.20 4.61
CA GLY A 80 14.26 6.35 3.23
C GLY A 80 13.15 6.68 2.25
N ASN A 81 13.54 6.76 0.98
CA ASN A 81 12.64 6.91 -0.15
C ASN A 81 12.56 5.58 -0.91
N PHE A 82 11.42 5.32 -1.55
CA PHE A 82 11.29 4.21 -2.48
C PHE A 82 10.85 4.70 -3.85
N GLU A 83 11.21 3.93 -4.87
CA GLU A 83 10.69 4.05 -6.23
C GLU A 83 10.17 2.71 -6.70
N GLY A 84 9.13 2.72 -7.52
CA GLY A 84 8.53 1.49 -7.99
C GLY A 84 7.56 1.68 -9.13
N THR A 85 6.82 0.61 -9.42
CA THR A 85 5.74 0.61 -10.40
C THR A 85 4.42 0.14 -9.80
N VAL A 86 3.33 0.56 -10.43
CA VAL A 86 1.98 0.08 -10.19
C VAL A 86 1.35 -0.34 -11.52
N ASN A 87 0.62 -1.46 -11.54
CA ASN A 87 -0.13 -1.89 -12.71
C ASN A 87 -1.64 -1.63 -12.55
N MET A 88 -2.41 -1.83 -13.63
CA MET A 88 -3.87 -1.65 -13.63
C MET A 88 -4.63 -2.57 -12.67
N LEU A 89 -4.00 -3.64 -12.19
CA LEU A 89 -4.57 -4.58 -11.23
C LEU A 89 -4.25 -4.19 -9.77
N GLY A 90 -3.55 -3.07 -9.55
CA GLY A 90 -3.15 -2.62 -8.22
C GLY A 90 -1.97 -3.42 -7.62
N THR A 91 -1.21 -4.15 -8.44
CA THR A 91 0.07 -4.72 -8.02
C THR A 91 1.13 -3.63 -8.00
N LEU A 92 1.88 -3.58 -6.91
CA LEU A 92 3.00 -2.69 -6.63
C LEU A 92 4.29 -3.50 -6.61
N SER A 93 5.32 -3.00 -7.30
CA SER A 93 6.70 -3.47 -7.17
C SER A 93 7.56 -2.28 -6.76
N LEU A 94 8.00 -2.26 -5.50
CA LEU A 94 8.71 -1.13 -4.88
C LEU A 94 10.14 -1.52 -4.54
N ASN A 95 11.11 -0.65 -4.82
CA ASN A 95 12.47 -0.75 -4.30
C ASN A 95 12.66 0.27 -3.17
N LEU A 96 12.91 -0.20 -1.94
CA LEU A 96 13.06 0.64 -0.75
C LEU A 96 14.37 1.41 -0.67
N ASN A 97 15.34 1.07 -1.52
CA ASN A 97 16.65 1.70 -1.53
C ASN A 97 17.12 1.90 -2.98
N PRO A 98 16.40 2.74 -3.75
CA PRO A 98 16.68 2.97 -5.16
C PRO A 98 18.10 3.53 -5.35
N GLY A 99 18.74 3.16 -6.46
CA GLY A 99 20.11 3.56 -6.78
C GLY A 99 21.20 2.64 -6.23
N MET A 100 20.85 1.62 -5.45
CA MET A 100 21.78 0.54 -5.08
C MET A 100 21.72 -0.61 -6.09
N LEU A 101 22.86 -1.12 -6.53
CA LEU A 101 22.93 -2.18 -7.53
C LEU A 101 22.77 -3.58 -6.90
N ASP A 102 23.33 -3.78 -5.72
CA ASP A 102 23.58 -5.09 -5.12
C ASP A 102 23.32 -5.13 -3.61
N ASN A 103 22.21 -4.54 -3.14
CA ASN A 103 21.79 -4.59 -1.74
C ASN A 103 20.32 -4.14 -1.60
N ASN A 104 19.44 -4.65 -2.47
CA ASN A 104 18.09 -4.14 -2.66
C ASN A 104 17.06 -4.82 -1.76
N VAL A 105 16.16 -4.04 -1.16
CA VAL A 105 14.94 -4.54 -0.53
C VAL A 105 13.76 -4.21 -1.43
N LEU A 106 13.15 -5.26 -1.96
CA LEU A 106 12.02 -5.18 -2.88
C LEU A 106 10.74 -5.53 -2.14
N LEU A 107 9.67 -4.76 -2.37
CA LEU A 107 8.31 -5.07 -1.93
C LEU A 107 7.45 -5.36 -3.15
N ASP A 108 6.96 -6.59 -3.24
CA ASP A 108 5.97 -7.01 -4.23
C ASP A 108 4.64 -7.22 -3.50
N CYS A 109 3.71 -6.29 -3.67
CA CYS A 109 2.45 -6.29 -2.94
C CYS A 109 1.25 -5.92 -3.81
N SER A 110 0.06 -6.26 -3.34
CA SER A 110 -1.20 -5.90 -3.99
C SER A 110 -2.00 -4.95 -3.12
N MET A 111 -2.58 -3.92 -3.72
CA MET A 111 -3.61 -3.12 -3.07
C MET A 111 -4.88 -3.98 -2.92
N ARG A 112 -5.40 -4.08 -1.71
CA ARG A 112 -6.66 -4.78 -1.39
C ARG A 112 -7.70 -3.81 -0.88
N LEU A 113 -8.94 -4.11 -1.23
CA LEU A 113 -10.09 -3.39 -0.71
C LEU A 113 -10.54 -3.97 0.65
N PRO A 114 -10.96 -3.12 1.61
CA PRO A 114 -10.75 -1.68 1.65
C PRO A 114 -9.37 -1.36 2.29
N TYR A 115 -8.58 -0.49 1.63
CA TYR A 115 -7.45 0.23 2.25
C TYR A 115 -6.31 -0.63 2.81
N ARG A 116 -5.94 -1.72 2.13
CA ARG A 116 -4.89 -2.62 2.60
C ARG A 116 -3.83 -2.85 1.52
N ILE A 117 -2.64 -3.20 1.95
CA ILE A 117 -1.63 -3.83 1.11
C ILE A 117 -1.17 -5.14 1.76
N ASP A 118 -0.96 -6.17 0.96
CA ASP A 118 -0.33 -7.42 1.38
C ASP A 118 0.59 -7.93 0.29
N GLY A 119 1.63 -8.66 0.69
CA GLY A 119 2.59 -9.18 -0.27
C GLY A 119 3.82 -9.76 0.39
N ARG A 120 4.94 -9.66 -0.31
CA ARG A 120 6.24 -10.18 0.09
C ARG A 120 7.28 -9.07 0.05
N TRP A 121 8.19 -9.10 1.03
CA TRP A 121 9.46 -8.38 0.92
C TRP A 121 10.56 -9.39 0.56
N SER A 122 11.57 -8.95 -0.18
CA SER A 122 12.76 -9.73 -0.50
C SER A 122 14.01 -8.88 -0.38
N TYR A 123 15.01 -9.38 0.34
CA TYR A 123 16.35 -8.83 0.33
C TYR A 123 17.19 -9.53 -0.74
N VAL A 124 17.75 -8.76 -1.66
CA VAL A 124 18.45 -9.25 -2.86
C VAL A 124 19.87 -8.69 -2.90
N GLY A 125 20.84 -9.58 -3.06
CA GLY A 125 22.23 -9.25 -3.36
C GLY A 125 22.67 -9.82 -4.72
N ILE A 126 23.97 -9.84 -4.96
CA ILE A 126 24.56 -10.30 -6.23
C ILE A 126 24.11 -11.73 -6.60
N SER A 127 24.06 -12.62 -5.62
CA SER A 127 23.71 -14.04 -5.82
C SER A 127 22.20 -14.31 -5.86
N GLY A 128 21.37 -13.28 -5.87
CA GLY A 128 19.91 -13.38 -5.85
C GLY A 128 19.30 -13.10 -4.48
N VAL A 129 18.14 -13.71 -4.21
CA VAL A 129 17.38 -13.50 -2.97
C VAL A 129 18.15 -14.11 -1.79
N ILE A 130 18.50 -13.27 -0.82
CA ILE A 130 19.20 -13.65 0.41
C ILE A 130 18.19 -14.01 1.49
N ASN A 131 17.14 -13.20 1.66
CA ASN A 131 16.08 -13.43 2.64
C ASN A 131 14.75 -12.84 2.16
N TRP A 132 13.64 -13.26 2.77
CA TRP A 132 12.31 -12.82 2.40
C TRP A 132 11.29 -13.10 3.50
N GLY A 133 10.11 -12.52 3.34
CA GLY A 133 8.97 -12.86 4.17
C GLY A 133 7.71 -12.09 3.79
N GLY A 134 6.67 -12.21 4.60
CA GLY A 134 5.39 -11.54 4.35
C GLY A 134 5.41 -10.06 4.71
N LEU A 135 4.55 -9.27 4.09
CA LEU A 135 4.24 -7.91 4.54
C LEU A 135 2.74 -7.66 4.54
N LYS A 136 2.32 -6.74 5.41
CA LYS A 136 0.97 -6.20 5.48
C LYS A 136 1.02 -4.70 5.75
N GLY A 137 0.05 -3.96 5.22
CA GLY A 137 -0.15 -2.56 5.52
C GLY A 137 -1.62 -2.19 5.58
N GLU A 138 -1.98 -1.34 6.52
CA GLU A 138 -3.35 -0.79 6.66
C GLU A 138 -3.29 0.73 6.48
N GLN A 139 -4.06 1.26 5.53
CA GLN A 139 -4.08 2.70 5.29
C GLN A 139 -4.68 3.43 6.51
N LEU A 140 -4.05 4.52 6.91
CA LEU A 140 -4.61 5.46 7.88
C LEU A 140 -5.72 6.28 7.19
N ARG A 141 -6.75 6.60 7.98
CA ARG A 141 -7.89 7.45 7.57
C ARG A 141 -7.64 8.88 8.01
#